data_AF-A0A974DFL0-F1
#
_entry.id   AF-A0A974DFL0-F1
#
_cell.length_a   1.000
_cell.length_b   1.000
_cell.length_c   1.000
_cell.angle_alpha   90.00
_cell.angle_beta   90.00
_cell.angle_gamma   90.00
#
_symmetry.space_group_name_H-M   'P 1'
#
loop_
_entity.id
_entity.type
_entity.pdbx_description
1 polymer ?
#
loop_
_entity_poly.entity_id
_entity_poly.type
_entity_poly.pdbx_seq_one_letter_code
_entity_poly.pdbx_strand_id
1 'polypeptide(L)'
;MAPLSCNPPEWEDDERMSFLFSAFKRTRDVNTCDWDGKMKFWIPLILTHARAQGLLSITLSQLENDFRRKGCAPMGLRTVIQEMIRQGTLRKETDFVSGVSSGWLSWGMRQLVIRPLRWTIGTMLGSQVGPDEPLVIPEVIKERAALVLQRYQSSTFRSFPLLCEEEVHTLCAEICPNPSALNLVLLQLQGDKKICVLERAGQKLVKFVRVSVGQVEPISESDLGIYQLQQGEKLLSERLQSAGEESNRLTEEARTYNRAGNKNQPAQ
;
A
#
# COMPACT_ATOMS: atom_id res chain seq x y z
N MET A 1 15.66 -20.12 4.42
CA MET A 1 14.69 -20.33 3.32
C MET A 1 13.36 -20.65 3.97
N ALA A 2 12.42 -19.71 3.96
CA ALA A 2 11.05 -20.04 4.35
C ALA A 2 10.46 -20.87 3.19
N PRO A 3 9.92 -22.08 3.45
CA PRO A 3 9.21 -22.81 2.42
C PRO A 3 8.02 -21.97 1.97
N LEU A 4 7.76 -21.94 0.66
CA LEU A 4 6.50 -21.44 0.10
C LEU A 4 5.37 -22.12 0.91
N SER A 5 4.59 -21.34 1.64
CA SER A 5 3.70 -21.84 2.70
C SER A 5 2.52 -22.70 2.20
N CYS A 6 2.45 -23.02 0.90
CA CYS A 6 1.60 -24.07 0.36
C CYS A 6 2.06 -24.42 -1.06
N ASN A 7 2.99 -25.37 -1.21
CA ASN A 7 3.29 -25.92 -2.52
C ASN A 7 2.11 -26.78 -3.01
N PRO A 8 1.75 -26.70 -4.30
CA PRO A 8 0.68 -27.54 -4.85
C PRO A 8 1.08 -29.03 -4.82
N PRO A 9 0.12 -29.98 -4.83
CA PRO A 9 0.43 -31.43 -4.78
C PRO A 9 1.39 -31.89 -5.89
N GLU A 10 1.31 -31.28 -7.07
CA GLU A 10 2.19 -31.55 -8.21
C GLU A 10 3.66 -31.20 -7.91
N TRP A 11 3.93 -30.41 -6.87
CA TRP A 11 5.27 -30.00 -6.48
C TRP A 11 6.11 -31.13 -5.88
N GLU A 12 5.52 -32.25 -5.47
CA GLU A 12 6.28 -33.42 -5.02
C GLU A 12 6.56 -34.41 -6.18
N ASP A 13 5.82 -34.31 -7.28
CA ASP A 13 6.01 -35.13 -8.48
C ASP A 13 7.19 -34.58 -9.31
N ASP A 14 8.30 -35.33 -9.31
CA ASP A 14 9.53 -34.97 -10.03
C ASP A 14 9.35 -34.97 -11.56
N GLU A 15 8.59 -35.91 -12.12
CA GLU A 15 8.39 -36.01 -13.57
C GLU A 15 7.51 -34.87 -14.06
N ARG A 16 6.39 -34.64 -13.35
CA ARG A 16 5.47 -33.55 -13.66
C ARG A 16 6.15 -32.20 -13.59
N MET A 17 7.02 -32.00 -12.60
CA MET A 17 7.67 -30.72 -12.39
C MET A 17 8.89 -30.51 -13.29
N SER A 18 9.57 -31.58 -13.71
CA SER A 18 10.53 -31.51 -14.82
C SER A 18 9.86 -30.95 -16.08
N PHE A 19 8.66 -31.44 -16.41
CA PHE A 19 7.86 -30.89 -17.50
C PHE A 19 7.49 -29.42 -17.27
N LEU A 20 6.97 -29.05 -16.09
CA LEU A 20 6.54 -27.68 -15.78
C LEU A 20 7.70 -26.66 -15.76
N PHE A 21 8.92 -27.09 -15.38
CA PHE A 21 10.12 -26.25 -15.31
C PHE A 21 10.82 -26.08 -16.65
N SER A 22 10.58 -27.00 -17.59
CA SER A 22 11.14 -26.90 -18.94
C SER A 22 10.62 -25.66 -19.70
N ALA A 23 11.40 -25.19 -20.66
CA ALA A 23 11.00 -24.07 -21.52
C ALA A 23 9.70 -24.39 -22.29
N PHE A 24 8.99 -23.34 -22.71
CA PHE A 24 7.87 -23.49 -23.64
C PHE A 24 8.42 -23.90 -25.02
N LYS A 25 7.81 -24.91 -25.65
CA LYS A 25 8.21 -25.39 -26.98
C LYS A 25 7.53 -24.51 -28.04
N ARG A 26 8.31 -23.68 -28.76
CA ARG A 26 7.84 -22.85 -29.90
C ARG A 26 6.65 -21.93 -29.54
N THR A 27 5.86 -21.52 -30.54
CA THR A 27 4.61 -20.76 -30.38
C THR A 27 3.45 -21.68 -29.99
N ARG A 28 2.43 -21.13 -29.32
CA ARG A 28 1.22 -21.86 -28.88
C ARG A 28 0.59 -22.72 -29.98
N ASP A 29 0.58 -22.22 -31.21
CA ASP A 29 -0.06 -22.88 -32.37
C ASP A 29 0.54 -24.25 -32.72
N VAL A 30 1.79 -24.52 -32.28
CA VAL A 30 2.49 -25.77 -32.58
C VAL A 30 2.23 -26.84 -31.50
N ASN A 31 1.88 -26.43 -30.27
CA ASN A 31 1.61 -27.36 -29.17
C ASN A 31 0.70 -26.71 -28.12
N THR A 32 -0.59 -26.67 -28.43
CA THR A 32 -1.62 -26.02 -27.61
C THR A 32 -1.81 -26.69 -26.25
N CYS A 33 -1.82 -28.03 -26.20
CA CYS A 33 -2.06 -28.79 -24.96
C CYS A 33 -0.94 -28.59 -23.92
N ASP A 34 0.33 -28.70 -24.31
CA ASP A 34 1.44 -28.51 -23.36
C ASP A 34 1.51 -27.05 -22.89
N TRP A 35 1.29 -26.11 -23.81
CA TRP A 35 1.30 -24.68 -23.52
C TRP A 35 0.20 -24.33 -22.51
N ASP A 36 -1.05 -24.67 -22.82
CA ASP A 36 -2.20 -24.35 -21.99
C ASP A 36 -2.11 -25.09 -20.63
N GLY A 37 -1.55 -26.31 -20.60
CA GLY A 37 -1.29 -27.05 -19.38
C GLY A 37 -0.30 -26.35 -18.44
N LYS A 38 0.81 -25.83 -18.98
CA LYS A 38 1.78 -25.04 -18.19
C LYS A 38 1.17 -23.72 -17.71
N MET A 39 0.40 -23.03 -18.56
CA MET A 39 -0.26 -21.77 -18.17
C MET A 39 -1.29 -21.97 -17.06
N LYS A 40 -2.12 -23.02 -17.15
CA LYS A 40 -3.12 -23.38 -16.13
C LYS A 40 -2.49 -23.71 -14.77
N PHE A 41 -1.24 -24.17 -14.76
CA PHE A 41 -0.50 -24.40 -13.52
C PHE A 41 0.14 -23.11 -12.99
N TRP A 42 0.93 -22.42 -13.82
CA TRP A 42 1.76 -21.32 -13.36
C TRP A 42 0.99 -20.05 -13.02
N ILE A 43 -0.05 -19.68 -13.79
CA ILE A 43 -0.79 -18.44 -13.55
C ILE A 43 -1.48 -18.45 -12.17
N PRO A 44 -2.28 -19.48 -11.81
CA PRO A 44 -2.90 -19.53 -10.49
C PRO A 44 -1.87 -19.63 -9.36
N LEU A 45 -0.75 -20.34 -9.57
CA LEU A 45 0.29 -20.47 -8.57
C LEU A 45 0.97 -19.13 -8.26
N ILE A 46 1.32 -18.35 -9.28
CA ILE A 46 1.90 -17.00 -9.13
C ILE A 46 0.95 -16.10 -8.34
N LEU A 47 -0.34 -16.09 -8.70
CA LEU A 47 -1.34 -15.25 -8.04
C LEU A 47 -1.59 -15.69 -6.59
N THR A 48 -1.64 -16.99 -6.33
CA THR A 48 -1.83 -17.54 -4.99
C THR A 48 -0.64 -17.24 -4.09
N HIS A 49 0.57 -17.42 -4.62
CA HIS A 49 1.81 -17.05 -3.95
C HIS A 49 1.84 -15.56 -3.60
N ALA A 50 1.55 -14.69 -4.57
CA ALA A 50 1.52 -13.26 -4.34
C ALA A 50 0.51 -12.86 -3.27
N ARG A 51 -0.71 -13.43 -3.30
CA ARG A 51 -1.73 -13.18 -2.27
C ARG A 51 -1.29 -13.66 -0.89
N ALA A 52 -0.74 -14.85 -0.78
CA ALA A 52 -0.28 -15.43 0.48
C ALA A 52 0.82 -14.59 1.14
N GLN A 53 1.69 -13.98 0.32
CA GLN A 53 2.76 -13.09 0.77
C GLN A 53 2.32 -11.61 0.88
N GLY A 54 1.08 -11.28 0.52
CA GLY A 54 0.60 -9.90 0.50
C GLY A 54 1.27 -9.00 -0.54
N LEU A 55 1.86 -9.58 -1.59
CA LEU A 55 2.55 -8.88 -2.66
C LEU A 55 1.54 -8.20 -3.60
N LEU A 56 1.71 -6.90 -3.82
CA LEU A 56 0.94 -6.13 -4.79
C LEU A 56 1.69 -5.91 -6.12
N SER A 57 3.00 -6.15 -6.09
CA SER A 57 3.91 -6.06 -7.23
C SER A 57 4.92 -7.19 -7.13
N ILE A 58 5.34 -7.72 -8.28
CA ILE A 58 6.27 -8.84 -8.43
C ILE A 58 7.28 -8.54 -9.54
N THR A 59 8.47 -9.13 -9.46
CA THR A 59 9.47 -9.11 -10.55
C THR A 59 9.76 -10.53 -11.05
N LEU A 60 10.30 -10.67 -12.26
CA LEU A 60 10.71 -11.98 -12.78
C LEU A 60 11.79 -12.61 -11.87
N SER A 61 12.79 -11.82 -11.47
CA SER A 61 13.87 -12.27 -10.58
C SER A 61 13.36 -12.77 -9.24
N GLN A 62 12.35 -12.13 -8.66
CA GLN A 62 11.70 -12.58 -7.43
C GLN A 62 11.02 -13.94 -7.64
N LEU A 63 10.23 -14.10 -8.70
CA LEU A 63 9.55 -15.38 -8.98
C LEU A 63 10.54 -16.51 -9.29
N GLU A 64 11.63 -16.23 -10.00
CA GLU A 64 12.69 -17.20 -10.28
C GLU A 64 13.38 -17.70 -9.00
N ASN A 65 13.52 -16.82 -8.01
CA ASN A 65 14.07 -17.16 -6.69
C ASN A 65 13.04 -17.92 -5.83
N ASP A 66 11.80 -17.43 -5.78
CA ASP A 66 10.72 -17.99 -4.95
C ASP A 66 10.35 -19.41 -5.40
N PHE A 67 10.26 -19.64 -6.72
CA PHE A 67 9.91 -20.94 -7.30
C PHE A 67 11.11 -21.84 -7.58
N ARG A 68 12.29 -21.54 -7.02
CA ARG A 68 13.47 -22.37 -7.21
C ARG A 68 13.27 -23.75 -6.55
N ARG A 69 13.45 -24.81 -7.33
CA ARG A 69 13.38 -26.20 -6.86
C ARG A 69 14.64 -26.95 -7.29
N LYS A 70 15.26 -27.69 -6.36
CA LYS A 70 16.49 -28.46 -6.59
C LYS A 70 17.60 -27.62 -7.27
N GLY A 71 17.69 -26.34 -6.92
CA GLY A 71 18.67 -25.41 -7.49
C GLY A 71 18.29 -24.79 -8.83
N CYS A 72 17.21 -25.23 -9.48
CA CYS A 72 16.76 -24.74 -10.77
C CYS A 72 15.56 -23.80 -10.64
N ALA A 73 15.51 -22.74 -11.45
CA ALA A 73 14.31 -21.90 -11.62
C ALA A 73 13.49 -22.40 -12.83
N PRO A 74 12.18 -22.13 -12.89
CA PRO A 74 11.37 -22.53 -14.04
C PRO A 74 11.70 -21.67 -15.27
N MET A 75 12.14 -22.31 -16.35
CA MET A 75 12.61 -21.63 -17.56
C MET A 75 11.51 -20.91 -18.34
N GLY A 76 10.24 -21.25 -18.08
CA GLY A 76 9.08 -20.69 -18.75
C GLY A 76 8.51 -19.42 -18.13
N LEU A 77 9.00 -18.95 -16.98
CA LEU A 77 8.34 -17.86 -16.23
C LEU A 77 8.18 -16.57 -17.04
N ARG A 78 9.19 -16.18 -17.83
CA ARG A 78 9.11 -15.00 -18.70
C ARG A 78 7.91 -15.09 -19.66
N THR A 79 7.67 -16.26 -20.24
CA THR A 79 6.55 -16.51 -21.15
C THR A 79 5.22 -16.44 -20.42
N VAL A 80 5.14 -17.00 -19.21
CA VAL A 80 3.93 -16.93 -18.36
C VAL A 80 3.60 -15.47 -18.03
N ILE A 81 4.60 -14.69 -17.62
CA ILE A 81 4.45 -13.26 -17.30
C ILE A 81 3.92 -12.49 -18.51
N GLN A 82 4.49 -12.70 -19.70
CA GLN A 82 4.03 -12.03 -20.92
C GLN A 82 2.56 -12.36 -21.22
N GLU A 83 2.16 -13.60 -21.03
CA GLU A 83 0.77 -14.03 -21.20
C GLU A 83 -0.15 -13.40 -20.14
N MET A 84 0.28 -13.31 -18.88
CA MET A 84 -0.47 -12.62 -17.82
C MET A 84 -0.63 -11.12 -18.09
N ILE A 85 0.39 -10.46 -18.66
CA ILE A 85 0.29 -9.06 -19.11
C ILE A 85 -0.71 -8.94 -20.26
N ARG A 86 -0.66 -9.85 -21.25
CA ARG A 86 -1.59 -9.89 -22.37
C ARG A 86 -3.05 -10.09 -21.93
N GLN A 87 -3.27 -10.89 -20.88
CA GLN A 87 -4.58 -11.12 -20.27
C GLN A 87 -5.02 -9.96 -19.36
N GLY A 88 -4.13 -9.02 -19.03
CA GLY A 88 -4.40 -7.90 -18.13
C GLY A 88 -4.36 -8.26 -16.63
N THR A 89 -3.98 -9.49 -16.30
CA THR A 89 -3.83 -9.98 -14.92
C THR A 89 -2.61 -9.39 -14.23
N LEU A 90 -1.57 -9.09 -15.00
CA LEU A 90 -0.43 -8.27 -14.59
C LEU A 90 -0.40 -6.99 -15.42
N ARG A 91 0.17 -5.93 -14.85
CA ARG A 91 0.44 -4.68 -15.57
C ARG A 91 1.79 -4.13 -15.15
N LYS A 92 2.50 -3.47 -16.05
CA LYS A 92 3.68 -2.68 -15.67
C LYS A 92 3.27 -1.59 -14.69
N GLU A 93 4.08 -1.37 -13.67
CA GLU A 93 3.81 -0.32 -12.69
C GLU A 93 3.70 1.07 -13.35
N THR A 94 4.55 1.35 -14.34
CA THR A 94 4.54 2.58 -15.14
C THR A 94 3.23 2.77 -15.92
N ASP A 95 2.71 1.72 -16.54
CA ASP A 95 1.43 1.72 -17.26
C ASP A 95 0.25 1.89 -16.28
N PHE A 96 0.35 1.29 -15.09
CA PHE A 96 -0.65 1.46 -14.05
C PHE A 96 -0.72 2.91 -13.57
N VAL A 97 0.42 3.53 -13.27
CA VAL A 97 0.50 4.92 -12.79
C VAL A 97 0.04 5.92 -13.85
N SER A 98 0.46 5.74 -15.10
CA SER A 98 0.07 6.62 -16.21
C SER A 98 -1.43 6.55 -16.48
N GLY A 99 -2.04 5.35 -16.40
CA GLY A 99 -3.49 5.17 -16.54
C GLY A 99 -4.28 5.96 -15.49
N VAL A 100 -3.87 5.91 -14.23
CA VAL A 100 -4.51 6.67 -13.15
C VAL A 100 -4.33 8.18 -13.35
N SER A 101 -3.12 8.60 -13.70
CA SER A 101 -2.79 10.02 -13.91
C SER A 101 -3.64 10.65 -15.02
N SER A 102 -3.83 9.94 -16.14
CA SER A 102 -4.67 10.41 -17.27
C SER A 102 -6.14 10.53 -16.88
N GLY A 103 -6.70 9.51 -16.24
CA GLY A 103 -8.09 9.52 -15.76
C GLY A 103 -8.35 10.63 -14.75
N TRP A 104 -7.38 10.90 -13.87
CA TRP A 104 -7.47 11.99 -12.90
C TRP A 104 -7.35 13.38 -13.53
N LEU A 105 -6.37 13.60 -14.43
CA LEU A 105 -6.19 14.90 -15.11
C LEU A 105 -7.45 15.32 -15.89
N SER A 106 -8.15 14.37 -16.50
CA SER A 106 -9.43 14.62 -17.18
C SER A 106 -10.54 15.12 -16.23
N TRP A 107 -10.49 14.72 -14.96
CA TRP A 107 -11.41 15.18 -13.92
C TRP A 107 -10.92 16.49 -13.25
N GLY A 108 -9.61 16.62 -13.08
CA GLY A 108 -8.92 17.72 -12.40
C GLY A 108 -8.74 19.01 -13.21
N MET A 109 -9.04 19.03 -14.52
CA MET A 109 -8.95 20.23 -15.37
C MET A 109 -9.86 21.40 -14.90
N ARG A 110 -10.75 21.18 -13.92
CA ARG A 110 -11.56 22.24 -13.29
C ARG A 110 -10.96 22.85 -12.01
N GLN A 111 -9.91 22.28 -11.41
CA GLN A 111 -9.37 22.74 -10.12
C GLN A 111 -7.82 22.71 -10.11
N LEU A 112 -7.21 23.90 -10.09
CA LEU A 112 -5.77 24.16 -10.27
C LEU A 112 -4.83 23.71 -9.13
N VAL A 113 -5.27 22.86 -8.21
CA VAL A 113 -4.55 22.64 -6.93
C VAL A 113 -4.14 21.19 -6.69
N ILE A 114 -4.54 20.24 -7.54
CA ILE A 114 -4.36 18.82 -7.25
C ILE A 114 -3.32 18.22 -8.21
N ARG A 115 -2.06 18.23 -7.78
CA ARG A 115 -1.02 17.44 -8.45
C ARG A 115 -1.31 15.97 -8.16
N PRO A 116 -1.47 15.10 -9.18
CA PRO A 116 -1.42 13.67 -8.92
C PRO A 116 -0.10 13.40 -8.20
N LEU A 117 -0.21 12.75 -7.07
CA LEU A 117 0.87 12.35 -6.19
C LEU A 117 2.10 11.92 -7.01
N ARG A 118 3.09 12.82 -7.18
CA ARG A 118 4.38 12.48 -7.79
C ARG A 118 5.23 11.78 -6.74
N TRP A 119 4.90 10.53 -6.45
CA TRP A 119 5.76 9.69 -5.62
C TRP A 119 6.86 9.12 -6.50
N THR A 120 8.05 9.04 -5.92
CA THR A 120 9.33 8.68 -6.52
C THR A 120 9.25 7.38 -7.32
N ILE A 121 8.94 7.48 -8.61
CA ILE A 121 9.21 6.40 -9.56
C ILE A 121 10.71 6.48 -9.84
N GLY A 122 11.45 5.49 -9.34
CA GLY A 122 12.80 5.24 -9.82
C GLY A 122 12.76 5.08 -11.33
N THR A 123 13.45 5.96 -12.03
CA THR A 123 13.60 6.01 -13.47
C THR A 123 13.89 4.62 -14.06
N MET A 124 12.95 4.02 -14.79
CA MET A 124 13.29 3.04 -15.82
C MET A 124 12.32 3.16 -17.01
N LEU A 125 12.78 3.87 -18.04
CA LEU A 125 12.24 3.82 -19.38
C LEU A 125 12.81 2.58 -20.08
N GLY A 126 11.95 1.69 -20.58
CA GLY A 126 12.40 0.54 -21.36
C GLY A 126 11.25 -0.31 -21.92
N SER A 127 11.14 -0.34 -23.24
CA SER A 127 10.08 -0.97 -24.06
C SER A 127 10.03 -2.52 -24.00
N GLN A 128 10.64 -3.17 -23.01
CA GLN A 128 10.63 -4.63 -22.80
C GLN A 128 10.60 -4.92 -21.31
N VAL A 129 9.92 -5.98 -20.88
CA VAL A 129 9.94 -6.42 -19.47
C VAL A 129 11.36 -6.87 -19.12
N GLY A 130 12.11 -5.95 -18.53
CA GLY A 130 13.39 -6.25 -17.89
C GLY A 130 13.17 -7.24 -16.75
N PRO A 131 14.17 -8.07 -16.39
CA PRO A 131 14.05 -9.05 -15.32
C PRO A 131 13.65 -8.45 -13.96
N ASP A 132 13.89 -7.16 -13.75
CA ASP A 132 13.57 -6.42 -12.52
C ASP A 132 12.52 -5.31 -12.72
N GLU A 133 11.81 -5.27 -13.86
CA GLU A 133 10.70 -4.32 -14.01
C GLU A 133 9.53 -4.76 -13.10
N PRO A 134 9.03 -3.89 -12.20
CA PRO A 134 7.94 -4.24 -11.31
C PRO A 134 6.62 -4.37 -12.06
N LEU A 135 5.95 -5.49 -11.81
CA LEU A 135 4.65 -5.83 -12.38
C LEU A 135 3.61 -5.85 -11.27
N VAL A 136 2.67 -4.92 -11.33
CA VAL A 136 1.58 -4.85 -10.38
C VAL A 136 0.52 -5.90 -10.68
N ILE A 137 -0.19 -6.32 -9.63
CA ILE A 137 -1.33 -7.25 -9.72
C ILE A 137 -2.61 -6.43 -9.46
N PRO A 138 -3.28 -5.90 -10.51
CA PRO A 138 -4.35 -4.91 -10.34
C PRO A 138 -5.50 -5.42 -9.48
N GLU A 139 -5.83 -6.71 -9.58
CA GLU A 139 -6.93 -7.29 -8.81
C GLU A 139 -6.64 -7.29 -7.31
N VAL A 140 -5.43 -7.68 -6.91
CA VAL A 140 -5.03 -7.68 -5.48
C VAL A 140 -4.95 -6.25 -4.96
N ILE A 141 -4.51 -5.28 -5.78
CA ILE A 141 -4.52 -3.86 -5.41
C ILE A 141 -5.96 -3.36 -5.17
N LYS A 142 -6.92 -3.73 -6.02
CA LYS A 142 -8.34 -3.39 -5.83
C LYS A 142 -8.92 -4.01 -4.57
N GLU A 143 -8.63 -5.29 -4.31
CA GLU A 143 -9.03 -5.99 -3.08
C GLU A 143 -8.52 -5.19 -1.85
N ARG A 144 -7.25 -4.78 -1.85
CA ARG A 144 -6.66 -3.97 -0.75
C ARG A 144 -7.24 -2.57 -0.66
N ALA A 145 -7.49 -1.91 -1.79
CA ALA A 145 -8.14 -0.59 -1.83
C ALA A 145 -9.54 -0.63 -1.21
N ALA A 146 -10.32 -1.66 -1.50
CA ALA A 146 -11.63 -1.86 -0.89
C ALA A 146 -11.52 -2.05 0.64
N LEU A 147 -10.53 -2.82 1.11
CA LEU A 147 -10.28 -2.99 2.54
C LEU A 147 -9.89 -1.69 3.24
N VAL A 148 -9.02 -0.86 2.62
CA VAL A 148 -8.65 0.45 3.17
C VAL A 148 -9.88 1.36 3.28
N LEU A 149 -10.72 1.38 2.24
CA LEU A 149 -11.94 2.18 2.27
C LEU A 149 -12.92 1.71 3.35
N GLN A 150 -13.10 0.39 3.49
CA GLN A 150 -13.92 -0.19 4.55
C GLN A 150 -13.37 0.17 5.93
N ARG A 151 -12.05 0.06 6.12
CA ARG A 151 -11.38 0.41 7.38
C ARG A 151 -11.56 1.88 7.73
N TYR A 152 -11.42 2.78 6.75
CA TYR A 152 -11.69 4.20 6.94
C TYR A 152 -13.11 4.41 7.45
N GLN A 153 -14.10 3.80 6.79
CA GLN A 153 -15.51 3.96 7.10
C GLN A 153 -15.91 3.42 8.48
N SER A 154 -15.20 2.42 8.99
CA SER A 154 -15.40 1.85 10.33
C SER A 154 -14.56 2.50 11.43
N SER A 155 -13.61 3.38 11.08
CA SER A 155 -12.69 4.01 12.03
C SER A 155 -13.23 5.33 12.58
N THR A 156 -12.64 5.80 13.68
CA THR A 156 -12.85 7.16 14.20
C THR A 156 -12.44 8.23 13.19
N PHE A 157 -11.56 7.89 12.23
CA PHE A 157 -11.09 8.82 11.23
C PHE A 157 -12.18 9.34 10.28
N ARG A 158 -13.32 8.63 10.20
CA ARG A 158 -14.48 9.06 9.41
C ARG A 158 -15.03 10.42 9.82
N SER A 159 -14.81 10.83 11.08
CA SER A 159 -15.25 12.12 11.59
C SER A 159 -14.36 13.28 11.13
N PHE A 160 -13.15 12.99 10.63
CA PHE A 160 -12.22 14.01 10.13
C PHE A 160 -12.41 14.23 8.63
N PRO A 161 -12.46 15.48 8.15
CA PRO A 161 -12.58 15.77 6.72
C PRO A 161 -11.30 15.46 5.95
N LEU A 162 -10.13 15.57 6.61
CA LEU A 162 -8.80 15.37 6.04
C LEU A 162 -7.96 14.56 7.01
N LEU A 163 -7.13 13.69 6.45
CA LEU A 163 -6.09 12.95 7.19
C LEU A 163 -4.71 13.37 6.70
N CYS A 164 -3.77 13.52 7.63
CA CYS A 164 -2.36 13.69 7.29
C CYS A 164 -1.71 12.35 6.90
N GLU A 165 -0.49 12.41 6.36
CA GLU A 165 0.26 11.22 5.93
C GLU A 165 0.44 10.19 7.05
N GLU A 166 0.71 10.62 8.28
CA GLU A 166 0.87 9.75 9.45
C GLU A 166 -0.44 9.01 9.78
N GLU A 167 -1.57 9.72 9.78
CA GLU A 167 -2.89 9.14 10.04
C GLU A 167 -3.30 8.13 8.96
N VAL A 168 -2.98 8.42 7.69
CA VAL A 168 -3.20 7.50 6.57
C VAL A 168 -2.34 6.24 6.72
N HIS A 169 -1.08 6.41 7.14
CA HIS A 169 -0.20 5.27 7.42
C HIS A 169 -0.75 4.41 8.56
N THR A 170 -1.17 5.02 9.67
CA THR A 170 -1.81 4.32 10.80
C THR A 170 -3.08 3.58 10.38
N LEU A 171 -3.93 4.22 9.57
CA LEU A 171 -5.14 3.60 9.04
C LEU A 171 -4.84 2.35 8.21
N CYS A 172 -3.74 2.34 7.46
CA CYS A 172 -3.41 1.32 6.48
C CYS A 172 -2.38 0.29 6.95
N ALA A 173 -1.77 0.45 8.13
CA ALA A 173 -0.60 -0.33 8.58
C ALA A 173 -0.83 -1.86 8.57
N GLU A 174 -2.03 -2.33 8.90
CA GLU A 174 -2.37 -3.76 8.89
C GLU A 174 -2.72 -4.29 7.49
N ILE A 175 -3.11 -3.40 6.58
CA ILE A 175 -3.62 -3.76 5.24
C ILE A 175 -2.49 -3.73 4.21
N CYS A 176 -1.58 -2.77 4.36
CA CYS A 176 -0.46 -2.52 3.46
C CYS A 176 0.85 -2.92 4.15
N PRO A 177 1.56 -3.95 3.67
CA PRO A 177 2.74 -4.49 4.36
C PRO A 177 3.98 -3.57 4.31
N ASN A 178 4.01 -2.61 3.38
CA ASN A 178 5.13 -1.69 3.20
C ASN A 178 4.68 -0.38 2.50
N PRO A 179 5.53 0.67 2.50
CA PRO A 179 5.19 1.96 1.87
C PRO A 179 4.86 1.87 0.38
N SER A 180 5.55 1.01 -0.38
CA SER A 180 5.28 0.84 -1.81
C SER A 180 3.87 0.28 -2.06
N ALA A 181 3.44 -0.69 -1.25
CA ALA A 181 2.09 -1.23 -1.29
C ALA A 181 1.03 -0.17 -0.95
N LEU A 182 1.28 0.65 0.07
CA LEU A 182 0.41 1.77 0.42
C LEU A 182 0.24 2.73 -0.76
N ASN A 183 1.33 3.09 -1.44
CA ASN A 183 1.28 3.99 -2.60
C ASN A 183 0.44 3.43 -3.74
N LEU A 184 0.61 2.15 -4.09
CA LEU A 184 -0.21 1.50 -5.12
C LEU A 184 -1.70 1.50 -4.77
N VAL A 185 -2.02 1.26 -3.50
CA VAL A 185 -3.40 1.27 -3.00
C VAL A 185 -4.01 2.67 -3.02
N LEU A 186 -3.28 3.69 -2.57
CA LEU A 186 -3.73 5.09 -2.65
C LEU A 186 -3.92 5.52 -4.10
N LEU A 187 -3.03 5.11 -5.01
CA LEU A 187 -3.16 5.40 -6.43
C LEU A 187 -4.41 4.76 -7.04
N GLN A 188 -4.70 3.50 -6.69
CA GLN A 188 -5.94 2.84 -7.09
C GLN A 188 -7.17 3.61 -6.59
N LEU A 189 -7.19 3.98 -5.31
CA LEU A 189 -8.29 4.76 -4.72
C LEU A 189 -8.47 6.13 -5.38
N GLN A 190 -7.38 6.77 -5.79
CA GLN A 190 -7.44 8.04 -6.52
C GLN A 190 -8.01 7.84 -7.94
N GLY A 191 -7.57 6.79 -8.64
CA GLY A 191 -8.12 6.41 -9.94
C GLY A 191 -9.62 6.11 -9.89
N ASP A 192 -10.07 5.47 -8.81
CA ASP A 192 -11.48 5.18 -8.54
C ASP A 192 -12.27 6.38 -7.99
N LYS A 193 -11.62 7.54 -7.86
CA LYS A 193 -12.18 8.78 -7.29
C LYS A 193 -12.75 8.57 -5.88
N LYS A 194 -12.10 7.73 -5.09
CA LYS A 194 -12.43 7.46 -3.68
C LYS A 194 -11.61 8.31 -2.72
N ILE A 195 -10.48 8.84 -3.18
CA ILE A 195 -9.68 9.81 -2.42
C ILE A 195 -9.26 11.00 -3.27
N CYS A 196 -9.04 12.13 -2.62
CA CYS A 196 -8.40 13.31 -3.17
C CYS A 196 -7.20 13.67 -2.29
N VAL A 197 -6.07 14.04 -2.89
CA VAL A 197 -4.84 14.34 -2.16
C VAL A 197 -4.41 15.78 -2.44
N LEU A 198 -4.00 16.50 -1.40
CA LEU A 198 -3.46 17.84 -1.48
C LEU A 198 -2.08 17.86 -0.84
N GLU A 199 -1.11 18.48 -1.52
CA GLU A 199 0.19 18.77 -0.94
C GLU A 199 0.33 20.27 -0.74
N ARG A 200 0.51 20.71 0.51
CA ARG A 200 0.65 22.12 0.88
C ARG A 200 1.76 22.27 1.92
N ALA A 201 2.71 23.17 1.65
CA ALA A 201 3.84 23.45 2.54
C ALA A 201 4.60 22.19 3.02
N GLY A 202 4.74 21.19 2.14
CA GLY A 202 5.40 19.92 2.44
C GLY A 202 4.56 18.90 3.21
N GLN A 203 3.32 19.24 3.58
CA GLN A 203 2.38 18.30 4.21
C GLN A 203 1.41 17.74 3.17
N LYS A 204 1.23 16.42 3.17
CA LYS A 204 0.22 15.73 2.36
C LYS A 204 -1.04 15.49 3.19
N LEU A 205 -2.17 15.90 2.63
CA LEU A 205 -3.49 15.75 3.20
C LEU A 205 -4.36 14.92 2.26
N VAL A 206 -5.09 13.95 2.81
CA VAL A 206 -5.92 13.02 2.06
C VAL A 206 -7.37 13.16 2.53
N LYS A 207 -8.27 13.42 1.58
CA LYS A 207 -9.71 13.37 1.77
C LYS A 207 -10.24 12.06 1.23
N PHE A 208 -10.98 11.32 2.06
CA PHE A 208 -11.67 10.11 1.64
C PHE A 208 -13.13 10.40 1.29
N VAL A 209 -13.69 9.59 0.39
CA VAL A 209 -15.10 9.63 0.06
C VAL A 209 -15.95 9.24 1.28
N ARG A 210 -17.03 9.98 1.52
CA ARG A 210 -18.01 9.65 2.56
C ARG A 210 -18.95 8.56 2.07
N VAL A 211 -19.43 7.71 2.99
CA VAL A 211 -20.31 6.55 2.68
C VAL A 211 -21.54 6.93 1.83
N SER A 212 -22.08 8.13 2.01
CA SER A 212 -23.27 8.62 1.30
C SER A 212 -23.01 9.06 -0.14
N VAL A 213 -21.74 9.16 -0.57
CA VAL A 213 -21.37 9.76 -1.85
C VAL A 213 -20.57 8.74 -2.67
N GLY A 214 -20.90 8.59 -3.96
CA GLY A 214 -20.24 7.62 -4.84
C GLY A 214 -18.80 7.99 -5.23
N GLN A 215 -18.45 9.28 -5.18
CA GLN A 215 -17.13 9.83 -5.52
C GLN A 215 -16.73 10.91 -4.51
N VAL A 216 -15.43 11.07 -4.30
CA VAL A 216 -14.87 12.09 -3.41
C VAL A 216 -15.07 13.47 -4.01
N GLU A 217 -15.45 14.43 -3.17
CA GLU A 217 -15.45 15.84 -3.55
C GLU A 217 -14.05 16.43 -3.42
N PRO A 218 -13.72 17.47 -4.21
CA PRO A 218 -12.48 18.22 -4.03
C PRO A 218 -12.31 18.72 -2.58
N ILE A 219 -11.05 18.92 -2.19
CA ILE A 219 -10.71 19.54 -0.90
C ILE A 219 -11.09 21.02 -0.96
N SER A 220 -11.91 21.47 -0.01
CA SER A 220 -12.41 22.85 0.11
C SER A 220 -11.66 23.64 1.18
N GLU A 221 -11.78 24.97 1.17
CA GLU A 221 -11.26 25.84 2.23
C GLU A 221 -11.88 25.50 3.60
N SER A 222 -13.14 25.08 3.64
CA SER A 222 -13.82 24.64 4.87
C SER A 222 -13.18 23.37 5.43
N ASP A 223 -12.82 22.40 4.57
CA ASP A 223 -12.11 21.19 5.00
C ASP A 223 -10.76 21.55 5.65
N LEU A 224 -10.03 22.50 5.04
CA LEU A 224 -8.75 22.99 5.57
C LEU A 224 -8.91 23.73 6.90
N GLY A 225 -9.94 24.57 7.03
CA GLY A 225 -10.24 25.27 8.27
C GLY A 225 -10.55 24.31 9.42
N ILE A 226 -11.37 23.29 9.16
CA ILE A 226 -11.69 22.25 10.16
C ILE A 226 -10.42 21.48 10.56
N TYR A 227 -9.59 21.10 9.59
CA TYR A 227 -8.33 20.41 9.87
C TYR A 227 -7.38 21.26 10.74
N GLN A 228 -7.24 22.56 10.44
CA GLN A 228 -6.42 23.47 11.26
C GLN A 228 -6.94 23.59 12.70
N LEU A 229 -8.27 23.66 12.87
CA LEU A 229 -8.88 23.68 14.21
C LEU A 229 -8.58 22.40 14.97
N GLN A 230 -8.66 21.23 14.32
CA GLN A 230 -8.37 19.93 14.93
C GLN A 230 -6.91 19.81 15.34
N GLN A 231 -5.98 20.28 14.52
CA GLN A 231 -4.55 20.32 14.88
C GLN A 231 -4.29 21.27 16.06
N GLY A 232 -5.00 22.41 16.08
CA GLY A 232 -4.95 23.36 17.19
C GLY A 232 -5.47 22.75 18.49
N GLU A 233 -6.61 22.06 18.44
CA GLU A 233 -7.19 21.34 19.58
C GLU A 233 -6.22 20.30 20.13
N LYS A 234 -5.66 19.44 19.27
CA LYS A 234 -4.69 18.41 19.66
C LYS A 234 -3.47 19.01 20.36
N LEU A 235 -2.89 20.07 19.78
CA LEU A 235 -1.74 20.77 20.37
C LEU A 235 -2.07 21.40 21.73
N LEU A 236 -3.26 21.99 21.87
CA LEU A 236 -3.71 22.58 23.13
C LEU A 236 -3.94 21.50 24.19
N SER A 237 -4.52 20.35 23.82
CA SER A 237 -4.70 19.21 24.73
C SER A 237 -3.36 18.67 25.23
N GLU A 238 -2.36 18.50 24.35
CA GLU A 238 -1.01 18.05 24.71
C GLU A 238 -0.33 19.04 25.67
N ARG A 239 -0.43 20.35 25.40
CA ARG A 239 0.12 21.39 26.29
C ARG A 239 -0.57 21.43 27.65
N LEU A 240 -1.90 21.27 27.67
CA LEU A 240 -2.68 21.25 28.91
C LEU A 240 -2.26 20.06 29.78
N GLN A 241 -2.08 18.89 29.17
CA GLN A 241 -1.58 17.70 29.87
C GLN A 241 -0.20 17.95 30.47
N SER A 242 0.75 18.45 29.66
CA SER A 242 2.12 18.73 30.12
C SER A 242 2.15 19.77 31.25
N ALA A 243 1.35 20.83 31.16
CA ALA A 243 1.23 21.83 32.23
C ALA A 243 0.63 21.26 33.52
N GLY A 244 -0.34 20.34 33.39
CA GLY A 244 -0.93 19.63 34.53
C GLY A 244 0.07 18.71 35.25
N GLU A 245 0.87 17.96 34.49
CA GLU A 245 1.95 17.11 35.01
C GLU A 245 3.00 17.95 35.76
N GLU A 246 3.41 19.08 35.18
CA GLU A 246 4.33 20.03 35.81
C GLU A 246 3.77 20.62 37.11
N SER A 247 2.51 21.07 37.08
CA SER A 247 1.83 21.62 38.26
C SER A 247 1.74 20.60 39.39
N ASN A 248 1.45 19.34 39.07
CA ASN A 248 1.41 18.26 40.04
C ASN A 248 2.80 18.00 40.63
N ARG A 249 3.84 17.97 39.79
CA ARG A 249 5.24 17.79 40.23
C ARG A 249 5.66 18.90 41.19
N LEU A 250 5.44 20.17 40.84
CA LEU A 250 5.78 21.30 41.70
C LEU A 250 4.99 21.29 43.03
N THR A 251 3.74 20.84 42.99
CA THR A 251 2.92 20.68 44.20
C THR A 251 3.48 19.58 45.11
N GLU A 252 3.94 18.47 44.54
CA GLU A 252 4.59 17.40 45.29
C GLU A 252 5.92 17.84 45.88
N GLU A 253 6.76 18.54 45.11
CA GLU A 253 8.02 19.12 45.58
C GLU A 253 7.79 20.11 46.73
N ALA A 254 6.84 21.04 46.59
CA ALA A 254 6.50 21.96 47.68
C ALA A 254 6.02 21.22 48.94
N ARG A 255 5.27 20.13 48.79
CA ARG A 255 4.86 19.27 49.92
C ARG A 255 6.05 18.56 50.57
N THR A 256 7.01 18.06 49.79
CA THR A 256 8.20 17.41 50.36
C THR A 256 9.09 18.42 51.07
N TYR A 257 9.31 19.62 50.50
CA TYR A 257 10.03 20.71 51.16
C TYR A 257 9.37 21.16 52.46
N ASN A 258 8.04 21.34 52.49
CA ASN A 258 7.32 21.67 53.72
C ASN A 258 7.45 20.57 54.79
N ARG A 259 7.37 19.30 54.40
CA ARG A 259 7.59 18.16 55.32
C ARG A 259 9.02 18.10 55.84
N ALA A 260 10.02 18.48 55.04
CA ALA A 260 11.42 18.53 55.46
C ALA A 260 11.70 19.74 56.37
N GLY A 261 11.10 20.90 56.08
CA GLY A 261 11.21 22.11 56.90
C GLY A 261 10.62 21.94 58.30
N ASN A 262 9.45 21.28 58.41
CA ASN A 262 8.83 21.00 59.72
C ASN A 262 9.60 19.98 60.58
N LYS A 263 10.56 19.22 60.02
CA LYS A 263 11.45 18.33 60.81
C LYS A 263 12.68 19.04 61.37
N ASN A 264 13.00 20.24 60.87
CA ASN A 264 14.21 20.98 61.22
C ASN A 264 13.95 22.15 62.20
N GLN A 265 12.73 22.34 62.70
CA GLN A 265 12.47 23.27 63.81
C GLN A 265 12.66 22.54 65.15
N PRO A 266 13.72 22.84 65.93
CA PRO A 266 13.81 22.36 67.31
C PRO A 266 12.73 23.08 68.13
N ALA A 267 11.96 22.31 68.90
CA ALA A 267 11.02 22.85 69.87
C ALA A 267 11.79 23.70 70.89
N GLN A 268 11.45 25.00 70.96
CA GLN A 268 11.86 25.90 72.05
C GLN A 268 10.98 25.68 73.27
#